data_AF-A0A139D9L2-F1
#
_entry.id   AF-A0A139D9L2-F1
#
_cell.length_a   1.000
_cell.length_b   1.000
_cell.length_c   1.000
_cell.angle_alpha   90.00
_cell.angle_beta   90.00
_cell.angle_gamma   90.00
#
_symmetry.space_group_name_H-M   'P 1'
#
loop_
_entity.id
_entity.type
_entity.pdbx_description
1 polymer ?
#
loop_
_entity_poly.entity_id
_entity_poly.type
_entity_poly.pdbx_seq_one_letter_code
_entity_poly.pdbx_strand_id
1 'polypeptide(L)'
;MSKTQKEGDFTKEDAYKNLNRVNEWLNNGDNKISFSLAFIGVLVGLFFSSYKLFNTFVESINILKYSIKNNIIDLFIAIIGLGFIFFSCRALLFLYNGLKAQINPDIYSGNNFDQGSKLFWESISKSEFQDFEETIIQIKEKELIKDINSQTFINSIICSKKFKSYNKGVESIKKAVILFFLYGILVLFS
;
A
#
# COMPACT_ATOMS: atom_id res chain seq x y z
N MET A 1 -28.24 -24.49 -39.50
CA MET A 1 -27.11 -25.24 -38.91
C MET A 1 -26.55 -24.39 -37.77
N SER A 2 -27.07 -24.55 -36.55
CA SER A 2 -26.67 -23.75 -35.39
C SER A 2 -25.32 -24.24 -34.86
N LYS A 3 -24.35 -23.33 -34.77
CA LYS A 3 -23.15 -23.54 -33.96
C LYS A 3 -23.45 -22.97 -32.57
N THR A 4 -24.03 -23.79 -31.71
CA THR A 4 -24.01 -23.54 -30.26
C THR A 4 -22.54 -23.60 -29.82
N GLN A 5 -21.93 -22.43 -29.60
CA GLN A 5 -20.71 -22.34 -28.81
C GLN A 5 -21.02 -22.97 -27.45
N LYS A 6 -20.33 -24.07 -27.11
CA LYS A 6 -20.27 -24.53 -25.73
C LYS A 6 -19.51 -23.46 -24.94
N GLU A 7 -20.24 -22.53 -24.32
CA GLU A 7 -19.73 -21.80 -23.17
C GLU A 7 -19.25 -22.87 -22.18
N GLY A 8 -17.96 -22.85 -21.84
CA GLY A 8 -17.48 -23.63 -20.71
C GLY A 8 -18.18 -23.10 -19.47
N ASP A 9 -18.99 -23.93 -18.83
CA ASP A 9 -19.80 -23.53 -17.67
C ASP A 9 -18.86 -23.04 -16.56
N PHE A 10 -18.98 -21.76 -16.15
CA PHE A 10 -18.11 -21.19 -15.13
C PHE A 10 -18.44 -21.84 -13.79
N THR A 11 -17.52 -22.65 -13.28
CA THR A 11 -17.80 -23.50 -12.12
C THR A 11 -17.50 -22.79 -10.80
N LYS A 12 -18.00 -23.36 -9.70
CA LYS A 12 -17.58 -22.98 -8.34
C LYS A 12 -16.07 -23.06 -8.14
N GLU A 13 -15.41 -24.05 -8.76
CA GLU A 13 -13.96 -24.19 -8.67
C GLU A 13 -13.25 -23.02 -9.39
N ASP A 14 -13.74 -22.59 -10.54
CA ASP A 14 -13.19 -21.44 -11.28
C ASP A 14 -13.36 -20.14 -10.49
N ALA A 15 -14.49 -19.97 -9.81
CA ALA A 15 -14.75 -18.85 -8.91
C ALA A 15 -13.71 -18.80 -7.79
N TYR A 16 -13.48 -19.91 -7.08
CA TYR A 16 -12.47 -19.99 -6.01
C TYR A 16 -11.05 -19.80 -6.53
N LYS A 17 -10.69 -20.37 -7.69
CA LYS A 17 -9.37 -20.14 -8.31
C LYS A 17 -9.14 -18.66 -8.58
N ASN A 18 -10.14 -17.94 -9.08
CA ASN A 18 -10.01 -16.52 -9.35
C ASN A 18 -9.89 -15.71 -8.04
N LEU A 19 -10.71 -16.02 -7.03
CA LEU A 19 -10.61 -15.40 -5.71
C LEU A 19 -9.22 -15.59 -5.09
N ASN A 20 -8.70 -16.83 -5.11
CA ASN A 20 -7.39 -17.17 -4.58
C ASN A 20 -6.28 -16.39 -5.29
N ARG A 21 -6.32 -16.32 -6.63
CA ARG A 21 -5.36 -15.51 -7.40
C ARG A 21 -5.39 -14.04 -6.98
N VAL A 22 -6.56 -13.44 -6.79
CA VAL A 22 -6.67 -12.05 -6.33
C VAL A 22 -6.11 -11.87 -4.91
N ASN A 23 -6.37 -12.84 -4.02
CA ASN A 23 -5.82 -12.84 -2.66
C ASN A 23 -4.29 -12.98 -2.66
N GLU A 24 -3.71 -13.80 -3.54
CA GLU A 24 -2.27 -13.88 -3.73
C GLU A 24 -1.67 -12.53 -4.18
N TRP A 25 -2.33 -11.82 -5.11
CA TRP A 25 -1.90 -10.47 -5.49
C TRP A 25 -1.98 -9.47 -4.34
N LEU A 26 -3.02 -9.56 -3.51
CA LEU A 26 -3.19 -8.72 -2.33
C LEU A 26 -2.04 -8.96 -1.33
N ASN A 27 -1.77 -10.22 -0.99
CA ASN A 27 -0.68 -10.63 -0.10
C ASN A 27 0.70 -10.23 -0.65
N ASN A 28 0.90 -10.39 -1.96
CA ASN A 28 2.12 -9.91 -2.63
C ASN A 28 2.28 -8.39 -2.52
N GLY A 29 1.18 -7.63 -2.57
CA GLY A 29 1.15 -6.20 -2.30
C GLY A 29 1.62 -5.88 -0.87
N ASP A 30 1.12 -6.60 0.12
CA ASP A 30 1.50 -6.43 1.54
C ASP A 30 2.98 -6.72 1.78
N ASN A 31 3.52 -7.79 1.18
CA ASN A 31 4.94 -8.11 1.26
C ASN A 31 5.80 -7.01 0.64
N LYS A 32 5.46 -6.55 -0.57
CA LYS A 32 6.21 -5.48 -1.25
C LYS A 32 6.22 -4.18 -0.46
N ILE A 33 5.07 -3.80 0.12
CA ILE A 33 4.98 -2.61 0.96
C ILE A 33 5.82 -2.78 2.23
N SER A 34 5.75 -3.93 2.89
CA SER A 34 6.51 -4.22 4.12
C SER A 34 8.03 -4.18 3.88
N PHE A 35 8.51 -4.79 2.80
CA PHE A 35 9.92 -4.71 2.42
C PHE A 35 10.35 -3.27 2.10
N SER A 36 9.48 -2.50 1.44
CA SER A 36 9.77 -1.08 1.14
C SER A 36 9.82 -0.22 2.40
N LEU A 37 8.94 -0.47 3.37
CA LEU A 37 8.94 0.19 4.69
C LEU A 37 10.21 -0.14 5.48
N ALA A 38 10.60 -1.41 5.52
CA ALA A 38 11.84 -1.82 6.18
C ALA A 38 13.05 -1.12 5.54
N PHE A 39 13.13 -1.10 4.21
CA PHE A 39 14.21 -0.45 3.48
C PHE A 39 14.31 1.05 3.77
N ILE A 40 13.21 1.81 3.63
CA ILE A 40 13.24 3.25 3.91
C ILE A 40 13.46 3.53 5.40
N GLY A 41 12.97 2.66 6.29
CA GLY A 41 13.23 2.72 7.73
C GLY A 41 14.71 2.62 8.06
N VAL A 42 15.44 1.70 7.42
CA VAL A 42 16.89 1.59 7.56
C VAL A 42 17.60 2.85 7.08
N LEU A 43 17.24 3.39 5.90
CA LEU A 43 17.87 4.62 5.38
C LEU A 43 17.65 5.82 6.30
N VAL A 44 16.42 6.00 6.79
CA VAL A 44 16.09 7.06 7.75
C VAL A 44 16.86 6.84 9.06
N GLY A 45 16.94 5.60 9.55
CA GLY A 45 17.71 5.24 10.73
C GLY A 45 19.20 5.56 10.60
N LEU A 46 19.81 5.26 9.44
CA LEU A 46 21.21 5.61 9.15
C LEU A 46 21.46 7.12 9.16
N PHE A 47 20.53 7.90 8.61
CA PHE A 47 20.62 9.36 8.61
C PHE A 47 20.64 9.92 10.04
N PHE A 48 19.70 9.50 10.90
CA PHE A 48 19.60 10.01 12.27
C PHE A 48 20.65 9.45 13.23
N SER A 49 21.16 8.24 12.99
CA SER A 49 22.17 7.61 13.85
C SER A 49 23.59 8.07 13.54
N SER A 50 23.86 8.50 12.31
CA SER A 50 25.18 9.01 11.93
C SER A 50 25.40 10.42 12.47
N TYR A 51 26.30 10.53 13.46
CA TYR A 51 26.69 11.82 14.05
C TYR A 51 27.09 12.84 12.99
N LYS A 52 27.93 12.44 12.02
CA LYS A 52 28.40 13.33 10.95
C LYS A 52 27.24 13.80 10.07
N LEU A 53 26.41 12.89 9.57
CA LEU A 53 25.29 13.26 8.68
C LEU A 53 24.28 14.15 9.40
N PHE A 54 23.86 13.76 10.61
CA PHE A 54 22.83 14.51 11.32
C PHE A 54 23.31 15.88 11.78
N ASN A 55 24.53 16.00 12.34
CA ASN A 55 25.01 17.29 12.83
C ASN A 55 25.33 18.25 11.70
N THR A 56 25.93 17.80 10.60
CA THR A 56 26.15 18.67 9.43
C THR A 56 24.81 19.17 8.87
N PHE A 57 23.75 18.36 8.92
CA PHE A 57 22.40 18.83 8.60
C PHE A 57 21.94 19.94 9.57
N VAL A 58 22.03 19.71 10.88
CA VAL A 58 21.59 20.70 11.90
C VAL A 58 22.38 22.01 11.78
N GLU A 59 23.71 21.92 11.61
CA GLU A 59 24.59 23.08 11.40
C GLU A 59 24.20 23.85 10.14
N SER A 60 23.99 23.15 9.01
CA SER A 60 23.57 23.78 7.76
C SER A 60 22.23 24.53 7.92
N ILE A 61 21.28 23.97 8.67
CA ILE A 61 19.99 24.63 8.97
C ILE A 61 20.19 25.85 9.88
N ASN A 62 21.08 25.79 10.86
CA ASN A 62 21.37 26.92 11.74
C ASN A 62 22.06 28.06 11.00
N ILE A 63 23.01 27.77 10.12
CA ILE A 63 23.69 28.77 9.29
C ILE A 63 22.68 29.51 8.41
N LEU A 64 21.70 28.81 7.84
CA LEU A 64 20.61 29.44 7.09
C LEU A 64 19.74 30.39 7.93
N LYS A 65 19.60 30.16 9.23
CA LYS A 65 18.84 31.06 10.11
C LYS A 65 19.59 32.35 10.42
N TYR A 66 20.93 32.29 10.53
CA TYR A 66 21.72 33.40 11.06
C TYR A 66 22.57 34.14 10.02
N SER A 67 22.98 33.51 8.91
CA SER A 67 23.86 34.13 7.92
C SER A 67 23.71 33.51 6.52
N ILE A 68 22.69 33.93 5.78
CA ILE A 68 22.41 33.46 4.41
C ILE A 68 23.51 33.92 3.42
N LYS A 69 24.29 34.95 3.75
CA LYS A 69 24.98 35.74 2.73
C LYS A 69 26.22 35.10 2.10
N ASN A 70 26.89 34.12 2.72
CA ASN A 70 28.22 33.70 2.27
C ASN A 70 28.51 32.18 2.18
N ASN A 71 27.57 31.27 2.44
CA ASN A 71 27.87 29.82 2.35
C ASN A 71 26.86 29.03 1.50
N ILE A 72 27.09 29.07 0.18
CA ILE A 72 26.26 28.40 -0.83
C ILE A 72 26.25 26.88 -0.62
N ILE A 73 27.37 26.28 -0.17
CA ILE A 73 27.47 24.84 0.06
C ILE A 73 26.53 24.39 1.18
N ASP A 74 26.50 25.10 2.31
CA ASP A 74 25.59 24.80 3.42
C ASP A 74 24.13 24.92 3.00
N LEU A 75 23.80 25.91 2.17
CA LEU A 75 22.46 26.03 1.60
C LEU A 75 22.09 24.81 0.75
N PHE A 76 22.99 24.31 -0.08
CA PHE A 76 22.75 23.08 -0.86
C PHE A 76 22.59 21.85 0.05
N ILE A 77 23.45 21.69 1.06
CA ILE A 77 23.38 20.60 2.05
C ILE A 77 22.02 20.61 2.75
N ALA A 78 21.57 21.78 3.23
CA ALA A 78 20.29 21.94 3.90
C ALA A 78 19.10 21.62 2.97
N ILE A 79 19.10 22.13 1.73
CA ILE A 79 18.03 21.87 0.77
C ILE A 79 17.94 20.38 0.42
N ILE A 80 19.07 19.72 0.18
CA ILE A 80 19.11 18.29 -0.16
C ILE A 80 18.69 17.45 1.04
N GLY A 81 19.15 17.79 2.25
CA GLY A 81 18.74 17.13 3.50
C GLY A 81 17.23 17.26 3.76
N LEU A 82 16.67 18.46 3.60
CA LEU A 82 15.22 18.68 3.69
C LEU A 82 14.45 17.91 2.61
N GLY A 83 14.97 17.86 1.39
CA GLY A 83 14.42 17.04 0.31
C GLY A 83 14.39 15.56 0.67
N PHE A 84 15.48 15.02 1.19
CA PHE A 84 15.57 13.63 1.66
C PHE A 84 14.51 13.33 2.73
N ILE A 85 14.41 14.18 3.75
CA ILE A 85 13.41 14.02 4.83
C ILE A 85 11.99 14.07 4.24
N PHE A 86 11.70 15.06 3.39
CA PHE A 86 10.39 15.21 2.76
C PHE A 86 9.97 13.98 1.96
N PHE A 87 10.84 13.47 1.07
CA PHE A 87 10.52 12.29 0.26
C PHE A 87 10.45 11.01 1.10
N SER A 88 11.23 10.90 2.16
CA SER A 88 11.15 9.79 3.12
C SER A 88 9.82 9.79 3.86
N CYS A 89 9.38 10.92 4.40
CA CYS A 89 8.07 11.06 5.04
C CYS A 89 6.93 10.74 4.05
N ARG A 90 7.01 11.27 2.83
CA ARG A 90 6.03 10.99 1.77
C ARG A 90 5.97 9.49 1.44
N ALA A 91 7.13 8.82 1.35
CA ALA A 91 7.21 7.37 1.13
C ALA A 91 6.51 6.60 2.25
N LEU A 92 6.86 6.90 3.51
CA LEU A 92 6.26 6.27 4.70
C LEU A 92 4.74 6.43 4.70
N LEU A 93 4.22 7.64 4.42
CA LEU A 93 2.78 7.89 4.36
C LEU A 93 2.07 7.06 3.29
N PHE A 94 2.60 7.00 2.06
CA PHE A 94 1.98 6.20 1.00
C PHE A 94 2.05 4.71 1.27
N LEU A 95 3.17 4.22 1.81
CA LEU A 95 3.33 2.81 2.12
C LEU A 95 2.42 2.40 3.29
N TYR A 96 2.38 3.19 4.36
CA TYR A 96 1.45 2.97 5.48
C TYR A 96 -0.01 2.99 5.03
N ASN A 97 -0.40 3.96 4.19
CA ASN A 97 -1.75 4.00 3.61
C ASN A 97 -2.06 2.76 2.76
N GLY A 98 -1.05 2.15 2.14
CA GLY A 98 -1.20 0.89 1.40
C GLY A 98 -1.46 -0.31 2.31
N LEU A 99 -0.89 -0.35 3.51
CA LEU A 99 -1.16 -1.40 4.51
C LEU A 99 -2.49 -1.19 5.23
N LYS A 100 -2.89 0.06 5.47
CA LYS A 100 -4.16 0.38 6.13
C LYS A 100 -5.31 -0.33 5.40
N ALA A 101 -6.16 -1.02 6.16
CA ALA A 101 -7.37 -1.62 5.62
C ALA A 101 -8.26 -0.51 5.02
N GLN A 102 -8.36 -0.47 3.68
CA GLN A 102 -9.17 0.49 2.96
C GLN A 102 -10.48 -0.15 2.50
N ILE A 103 -11.37 -0.41 3.47
CA ILE A 103 -12.73 -0.82 3.21
C ILE A 103 -13.54 0.47 3.11
N ASN A 104 -14.03 0.80 1.92
CA ASN A 104 -14.97 1.91 1.75
C ASN A 104 -16.40 1.36 1.59
N PRO A 105 -17.25 1.41 2.64
CA PRO A 105 -18.65 0.97 2.60
C PRO A 105 -19.41 1.48 1.37
N ASP A 106 -19.13 2.71 0.92
CA ASP A 106 -19.83 3.36 -0.20
C ASP A 106 -19.49 2.74 -1.56
N ILE A 107 -18.33 2.09 -1.69
CA ILE A 107 -17.97 1.33 -2.91
C ILE A 107 -18.72 -0.01 -2.95
N TYR A 108 -19.10 -0.52 -1.78
CA TYR A 108 -19.80 -1.78 -1.63
C TYR A 108 -21.32 -1.62 -1.61
N SER A 109 -21.85 -0.41 -1.44
CA SER A 109 -23.30 -0.15 -1.42
C SER A 109 -23.90 0.15 -2.80
N GLY A 110 -23.11 0.65 -3.76
CA GLY A 110 -23.61 1.14 -5.05
C GLY A 110 -23.89 0.10 -6.14
N ASN A 111 -23.50 -1.18 -5.95
CA ASN A 111 -23.47 -2.19 -7.03
C ASN A 111 -24.48 -3.34 -6.87
N ASN A 112 -25.59 -3.18 -6.14
CA ASN A 112 -26.49 -4.30 -5.78
C ASN A 112 -25.75 -5.46 -5.10
N PHE A 113 -24.70 -5.13 -4.34
CA PHE A 113 -24.02 -6.11 -3.51
C PHE A 113 -24.96 -6.46 -2.36
N ASP A 114 -25.20 -7.75 -2.18
CA ASP A 114 -25.91 -8.25 -1.02
C ASP A 114 -25.13 -7.80 0.21
N GLN A 115 -25.73 -6.93 1.02
CA GLN A 115 -25.16 -6.54 2.31
C GLN A 115 -25.04 -7.75 3.27
N GLY A 116 -25.65 -8.88 2.92
CA GLY A 116 -25.55 -10.18 3.56
C GLY A 116 -24.66 -11.18 2.81
N SER A 117 -23.47 -10.77 2.35
CA SER A 117 -22.46 -11.76 1.92
C SER A 117 -22.21 -12.76 3.04
N LYS A 118 -22.32 -14.04 2.72
CA LYS A 118 -22.16 -15.15 3.67
C LYS A 118 -20.70 -15.56 3.80
N LEU A 119 -19.83 -15.09 2.89
CA LEU A 119 -18.39 -15.29 2.92
C LEU A 119 -17.60 -14.07 3.40
N PHE A 120 -18.21 -12.88 3.52
CA PHE A 120 -17.50 -11.68 3.95
C PHE A 120 -17.27 -11.69 5.46
N TRP A 121 -16.02 -11.64 5.90
CA TRP A 121 -15.67 -11.71 7.32
C TRP A 121 -16.37 -10.64 8.18
N GLU A 122 -16.53 -9.41 7.67
CA GLU A 122 -17.21 -8.32 8.39
C GLU A 122 -18.72 -8.56 8.45
N SER A 123 -19.35 -9.10 7.41
CA SER A 123 -20.77 -9.49 7.44
C SER A 123 -20.98 -10.64 8.42
N ILE A 124 -20.13 -11.68 8.38
CA ILE A 124 -20.19 -12.82 9.30
C ILE A 124 -20.03 -12.34 10.75
N SER A 125 -19.11 -11.41 11.01
CA SER A 125 -18.87 -10.88 12.37
C SER A 125 -20.08 -10.13 12.97
N LYS A 126 -21.04 -9.73 12.14
CA LYS A 126 -22.26 -9.02 12.55
C LYS A 126 -23.47 -9.94 12.72
N SER A 127 -23.35 -11.22 12.35
CA SER A 127 -24.41 -12.21 12.50
C SER A 127 -24.28 -12.98 13.82
N GLU A 128 -25.41 -13.44 14.36
CA GLU A 128 -25.35 -14.48 15.39
C GLU A 128 -24.89 -15.80 14.76
N PHE A 129 -24.16 -16.62 15.53
CA PHE A 129 -23.59 -17.86 15.02
C PHE A 129 -24.66 -18.81 14.48
N GLN A 130 -25.79 -18.94 15.18
CA GLN A 130 -26.89 -19.82 14.76
C GLN A 130 -27.48 -19.38 13.41
N ASP A 131 -27.75 -18.08 13.25
CA ASP A 131 -28.25 -17.53 11.98
C ASP A 131 -27.26 -17.78 10.83
N PHE A 132 -25.97 -17.58 11.08
CA PHE A 132 -24.92 -17.83 10.09
C PHE A 132 -24.87 -19.30 9.68
N GLU A 133 -24.89 -20.23 10.64
CA GLU A 133 -24.85 -21.67 10.41
C GLU A 133 -26.05 -22.15 9.58
N GLU A 134 -27.26 -21.74 9.94
CA GLU A 134 -28.48 -22.08 9.20
C GLU A 134 -28.42 -21.54 7.76
N THR A 135 -27.91 -20.32 7.59
CA THR A 135 -27.88 -19.63 6.30
C THR A 135 -26.79 -20.17 5.36
N ILE A 136 -25.65 -20.61 5.88
CA ILE A 136 -24.53 -21.12 5.08
C ILE A 136 -24.78 -22.56 4.60
N ILE A 137 -25.42 -23.40 5.42
CA ILE A 137 -25.75 -24.80 5.04
C ILE A 137 -26.77 -24.84 3.90
N GLN A 138 -27.68 -23.86 3.84
CA GLN A 138 -28.75 -23.79 2.84
C GLN A 138 -28.36 -23.06 1.55
N ILE A 139 -27.11 -22.58 1.42
CA ILE A 139 -26.70 -21.79 0.25
C ILE A 139 -26.73 -22.63 -1.04
N LYS A 140 -27.42 -22.13 -2.06
CA LYS A 140 -27.41 -22.77 -3.38
C LYS A 140 -26.08 -22.51 -4.08
N GLU A 141 -25.60 -23.45 -4.90
CA GLU A 141 -24.32 -23.29 -5.59
C GLU A 141 -24.24 -22.00 -6.43
N LYS A 142 -25.32 -21.66 -7.15
CA LYS A 142 -25.39 -20.40 -7.92
C LYS A 142 -25.23 -19.15 -7.04
N GLU A 143 -25.80 -19.16 -5.84
CA GLU A 143 -25.68 -18.06 -4.87
C GLU A 143 -24.27 -18.00 -4.28
N LEU A 144 -23.67 -19.16 -3.99
CA LEU A 144 -22.29 -19.26 -3.53
C LEU A 144 -21.30 -18.70 -4.57
N ILE A 145 -21.46 -19.07 -5.85
CA ILE A 145 -20.64 -18.54 -6.94
C ILE A 145 -20.76 -17.02 -7.05
N LYS A 146 -21.99 -16.49 -6.92
CA LYS A 146 -22.24 -15.04 -6.91
C LYS A 146 -21.51 -14.37 -5.76
N ASP A 147 -21.53 -14.96 -4.56
CA ASP A 147 -20.85 -14.41 -3.38
C ASP A 147 -19.32 -14.44 -3.52
N ILE A 148 -18.74 -15.55 -4.01
CA ILE A 148 -17.30 -15.66 -4.31
C ILE A 148 -16.85 -14.60 -5.32
N ASN A 149 -17.63 -14.38 -6.38
CA ASN A 149 -17.34 -13.37 -7.40
C ASN A 149 -17.43 -11.95 -6.82
N SER A 150 -18.39 -11.70 -5.94
CA SER A 150 -18.50 -10.46 -5.15
C SER A 150 -17.22 -10.22 -4.34
N GLN A 151 -16.72 -11.22 -3.62
CA GLN A 151 -15.46 -11.10 -2.87
C GLN A 151 -14.25 -10.88 -3.78
N THR A 152 -14.21 -11.57 -4.91
CA THR A 152 -13.14 -11.40 -5.90
C THR A 152 -13.09 -9.96 -6.40
N PHE A 153 -14.25 -9.38 -6.69
CA PHE A 153 -14.36 -7.98 -7.11
C PHE A 153 -13.92 -7.02 -6.00
N ILE A 154 -14.40 -7.20 -4.76
CA ILE A 154 -14.02 -6.38 -3.60
C ILE A 154 -12.50 -6.41 -3.39
N ASN A 155 -11.92 -7.61 -3.35
CA ASN A 155 -10.49 -7.79 -3.13
C ASN A 155 -9.67 -7.22 -4.29
N SER A 156 -10.19 -7.25 -5.52
CA SER A 156 -9.52 -6.63 -6.66
C SER A 156 -9.45 -5.09 -6.53
N ILE A 157 -10.49 -4.44 -5.99
CA ILE A 157 -10.49 -3.00 -5.74
C ILE A 157 -9.48 -2.64 -4.66
N ILE A 158 -9.47 -3.39 -3.55
CA ILE A 158 -8.51 -3.19 -2.46
C ILE A 158 -7.08 -3.36 -2.99
N CYS A 159 -6.83 -4.43 -3.74
CA CYS A 159 -5.56 -4.72 -4.38
C CYS A 159 -5.12 -3.57 -5.30
N SER A 160 -6.00 -3.07 -6.17
CA SER A 160 -5.71 -1.94 -7.06
C SER A 160 -5.32 -0.67 -6.31
N LYS A 161 -6.07 -0.30 -5.25
CA LYS A 161 -5.73 0.86 -4.41
C LYS A 161 -4.39 0.68 -3.70
N LYS A 162 -4.13 -0.51 -3.17
CA LYS A 162 -2.88 -0.88 -2.51
C LYS A 162 -1.69 -0.70 -3.45
N PHE A 163 -1.76 -1.24 -4.67
CA PHE A 163 -0.69 -1.08 -5.68
C PHE A 163 -0.52 0.38 -6.15
N LYS A 164 -1.59 1.17 -6.25
CA LYS A 164 -1.48 2.61 -6.53
C LYS A 164 -0.73 3.36 -5.43
N SER A 165 -1.00 3.03 -4.16
CA SER A 165 -0.30 3.62 -3.02
C SER A 165 1.16 3.19 -2.98
N TYR A 166 1.42 1.89 -3.16
CA TYR A 166 2.76 1.30 -3.26
C TYR A 166 3.60 2.01 -4.33
N ASN A 167 3.09 2.18 -5.55
CA ASN A 167 3.83 2.82 -6.64
C ASN A 167 4.22 4.27 -6.30
N LYS A 168 3.32 5.04 -5.66
CA LYS A 168 3.63 6.39 -5.18
C LYS A 168 4.67 6.40 -4.06
N GLY A 169 4.62 5.40 -3.18
CA GLY A 169 5.60 5.19 -2.12
C GLY A 169 6.99 4.90 -2.68
N VAL A 170 7.10 3.92 -3.59
CA VAL A 170 8.36 3.53 -4.26
C VAL A 170 8.95 4.68 -5.06
N GLU A 171 8.14 5.43 -5.80
CA GLU A 171 8.61 6.62 -6.51
C GLU A 171 9.20 7.67 -5.55
N SER A 172 8.66 7.78 -4.34
CA SER A 172 9.20 8.66 -3.30
C SER A 172 10.48 8.08 -2.69
N ILE A 173 10.57 6.76 -2.48
CA ILE A 173 11.80 6.06 -2.06
C ILE A 173 12.92 6.33 -3.07
N LYS A 174 12.66 6.18 -4.37
CA LYS A 174 13.65 6.41 -5.42
C LYS A 174 14.29 7.80 -5.30
N LYS A 175 13.47 8.83 -5.09
CA LYS A 175 13.93 10.21 -4.89
C LYS A 175 14.71 10.37 -3.57
N ALA A 176 14.22 9.78 -2.49
CA ALA A 176 14.91 9.79 -1.20
C ALA A 176 16.30 9.14 -1.29
N VAL A 177 16.42 7.99 -1.95
CA VAL A 177 17.70 7.30 -2.16
C VAL A 177 18.71 8.18 -2.91
N ILE A 178 18.29 8.79 -4.02
CA ILE A 178 19.16 9.69 -4.80
C ILE A 178 19.63 10.86 -3.92
N LEU A 179 18.71 11.50 -3.20
CA LEU A 179 19.05 12.63 -2.34
C LEU A 179 19.94 12.22 -1.16
N PHE A 180 19.74 11.04 -0.58
CA PHE A 180 20.56 10.52 0.52
C PHE A 180 22.01 10.33 0.10
N PHE A 181 22.25 9.73 -1.08
CA PHE A 181 23.61 9.55 -1.58
C PHE A 181 24.26 10.88 -1.99
N LEU A 182 23.52 11.77 -2.65
CA LEU A 182 24.01 13.12 -2.96
C LEU A 182 24.36 13.90 -1.69
N TYR A 183 23.50 13.81 -0.66
CA TYR A 183 23.74 14.40 0.65
C TYR A 183 25.03 13.84 1.29
N GLY A 184 25.18 12.52 1.32
CA GLY A 184 26.36 11.87 1.87
C GLY A 184 27.65 12.30 1.17
N ILE A 185 27.64 12.40 -0.16
CA ILE A 185 28.79 12.90 -0.93
C ILE A 185 29.14 14.34 -0.54
N LEU A 186 28.16 15.24 -0.47
CA LEU A 186 28.41 16.63 -0.09
C LEU A 186 28.99 16.74 1.33
N VAL A 187 28.45 15.98 2.28
CA VAL A 187 28.93 15.95 3.67
C VAL A 187 30.34 15.34 3.80
N LEU A 188 30.76 14.50 2.86
CA LEU A 188 32.13 13.99 2.83
C LEU A 188 33.15 15.08 2.44
N PHE A 189 32.72 16.07 1.65
CA PHE A 189 33.58 17.14 1.12
C PHE A 189 33.40 18.51 1.79
N SER A 190 32.44 18.63 2.72
CA SER A 190 32.29 19.77 3.64
C SER A 190 33.10 19.55 4.92
#